data_AF-A0A6L5E5W9-F1
#
_entry.id   AF-A0A6L5E5W9-F1
#
_cell.length_a   1.000
_cell.length_b   1.000
_cell.length_c   1.000
_cell.angle_alpha   90.00
_cell.angle_beta   90.00
_cell.angle_gamma   90.00
#
_symmetry.space_group_name_H-M   'P 1'
#
loop_
_entity.id
_entity.type
_entity.pdbx_description
1 polymer ?
#
loop_
_entity_poly.entity_id
_entity_poly.type
_entity_poly.pdbx_seq_one_letter_code
_entity_poly.pdbx_strand_id
1 'polypeptide(L)'
;MKAKNIIFILISIFVSLLTLTCSVHASCSGTTGVMNIDIGTITIPGDADNSTSIEYKDLLGTQADVETAAAISCSGYFTYVGKITNAVPGTNDLEKALLSDGSWSGLGFKFYTRAYDGWYNSLHNASPPVTIAATWNKFCMESECWNPQSHEGIIMIGALSVYGGGAPAKPGIINTTVTPFTTDGYPAITYHITGTVVVPSCSVDAATPSRVLLKPVSANDLSHKGSTAEDTPFEISLKCNNNVSVNLLLDGTEDTDAQDDGVLALNGNSTASGVGVQLLVNNNPAKLNETFKVGDAVEGNTAIAMTARYYRTTSAAVKAGSVSATVVYNVTYK
;
A
#
# COMPACT_ATOMS: atom_id res chain seq x y z
N MET A 1 34.17 19.91 72.64
CA MET A 1 33.77 18.88 71.64
C MET A 1 32.60 19.26 70.72
N LYS A 2 31.93 20.43 70.87
CA LYS A 2 30.74 20.77 70.04
C LYS A 2 30.99 21.56 68.74
N ALA A 3 32.11 22.30 68.61
CA ALA A 3 32.37 23.14 67.43
C ALA A 3 32.88 22.35 66.20
N LYS A 4 33.62 21.25 66.41
CA LYS A 4 34.21 20.44 65.32
C LYS A 4 33.15 19.64 64.55
N ASN A 5 32.06 19.24 65.22
CA ASN A 5 30.95 18.51 64.59
C ASN A 5 30.04 19.41 63.73
N ILE A 6 29.90 20.69 64.08
CA ILE A 6 29.07 21.63 63.31
C ILE A 6 29.72 21.98 61.96
N ILE A 7 31.05 22.15 61.93
CA ILE A 7 31.80 22.39 60.70
C ILE A 7 31.75 21.16 59.76
N PHE A 8 31.85 19.95 60.32
CA PHE A 8 31.73 18.71 59.52
C PHE A 8 30.33 18.50 58.92
N ILE A 9 29.28 18.89 59.64
CA ILE A 9 27.89 18.80 59.17
C ILE A 9 27.61 19.87 58.11
N LEU A 10 28.09 21.11 58.28
CA LEU A 10 27.96 22.18 57.28
C LEU A 10 28.72 21.87 55.99
N ILE A 11 29.93 21.29 56.08
CA ILE A 11 30.70 20.86 54.91
C ILE A 11 30.00 19.68 54.22
N SER A 12 29.44 18.72 54.96
CA SER A 12 28.68 17.61 54.36
C SER A 12 27.38 18.07 53.69
N ILE A 13 26.68 19.07 54.24
CA ILE A 13 25.47 19.65 53.62
C ILE A 13 25.84 20.46 52.37
N PHE A 14 26.95 21.20 52.39
CA PHE A 14 27.40 21.97 51.21
C PHE A 14 27.93 21.06 50.09
N VAL A 15 28.59 19.95 50.42
CA VAL A 15 29.05 18.93 49.45
C VAL A 15 27.87 18.10 48.91
N SER A 16 26.86 17.78 49.73
CA SER A 16 25.67 17.07 49.25
C SER A 16 24.72 17.93 48.41
N LEU A 17 24.71 19.26 48.62
CA LEU A 17 24.00 20.20 47.73
C LEU A 17 24.75 20.43 46.41
N LEU A 18 26.08 20.27 46.39
CA LEU A 18 26.90 20.33 45.16
C LEU A 18 26.85 19.05 44.32
N THR A 19 26.43 17.92 44.90
CA THR A 19 26.25 16.64 44.19
C THR A 19 24.83 16.43 43.66
N LEU A 20 23.95 17.44 43.75
CA LEU A 20 22.82 17.51 42.82
C LEU A 20 23.41 17.92 41.46
N THR A 21 24.07 16.98 40.80
CA THR A 21 24.39 17.08 39.38
C THR A 21 23.06 17.05 38.65
N CYS A 22 22.44 18.22 38.54
CA CYS A 22 21.55 18.48 37.41
C CYS A 22 22.41 18.13 36.20
N SER A 23 22.07 17.07 35.49
CA SER A 23 22.65 16.83 34.17
C SER A 23 22.50 18.15 33.42
N VAL A 24 23.62 18.79 33.10
CA VAL A 24 23.62 20.04 32.35
C VAL A 24 23.21 19.67 30.93
N HIS A 25 21.90 19.62 30.69
CA HIS A 25 21.36 19.48 29.36
C HIS A 25 21.65 20.79 28.62
N ALA A 26 22.28 20.71 27.44
CA ALA A 26 22.42 21.86 26.58
C ALA A 26 21.01 22.41 26.28
N SER A 27 20.86 23.73 26.39
CA SER A 27 19.62 24.43 26.06
C SER A 27 19.70 24.87 24.60
N CYS A 28 18.78 24.40 23.76
CA CYS A 28 18.73 24.72 22.34
C CYS A 28 17.70 25.84 22.02
N SER A 29 18.02 26.68 21.03
CA SER A 29 17.15 27.74 20.52
C SER A 29 17.45 28.05 19.04
N GLY A 30 16.47 28.49 18.26
CA GLY A 30 16.70 28.81 16.85
C GLY A 30 15.45 28.71 15.96
N THR A 31 15.65 28.53 14.65
CA THR A 31 14.58 28.25 13.69
C THR A 31 14.66 26.81 13.22
N THR A 32 13.57 26.08 13.39
CA THR A 32 13.42 24.72 12.88
C THR A 32 13.20 24.72 11.38
N GLY A 33 13.99 23.93 10.66
CA GLY A 33 13.76 23.68 9.25
C GLY A 33 12.53 22.81 9.02
N VAL A 34 11.87 23.00 7.88
CA VAL A 34 10.86 22.05 7.36
C VAL A 34 11.41 21.40 6.10
N MET A 35 11.60 20.09 6.15
CA MET A 35 11.95 19.27 4.99
C MET A 35 10.66 18.74 4.37
N ASN A 36 10.36 19.18 3.15
CA ASN A 36 9.23 18.66 2.38
C ASN A 36 9.71 17.49 1.53
N ILE A 37 9.09 16.32 1.70
CA ILE A 37 9.39 15.11 0.93
C ILE A 37 8.12 14.74 0.16
N ASP A 38 8.18 14.82 -1.16
CA ASP A 38 7.14 14.25 -2.02
C ASP A 38 7.58 12.84 -2.44
N ILE A 39 6.87 11.83 -1.93
CA ILE A 39 7.13 10.43 -2.27
C ILE A 39 6.42 10.03 -3.58
N GLY A 40 5.73 10.96 -4.26
CA GLY A 40 4.99 10.73 -5.49
C GLY A 40 3.84 9.75 -5.32
N THR A 41 3.47 9.08 -6.41
CA THR A 41 2.46 8.02 -6.40
C THR A 41 3.09 6.67 -6.03
N ILE A 42 2.43 5.93 -5.15
CA ILE A 42 2.76 4.56 -4.76
C ILE A 42 1.56 3.69 -5.10
N THR A 43 1.75 2.72 -6.00
CA THR A 43 0.71 1.76 -6.40
C THR A 43 0.94 0.44 -5.67
N ILE A 44 -0.04 0.02 -4.87
CA ILE A 44 0.02 -1.20 -4.06
C ILE A 44 -1.14 -2.12 -4.48
N PRO A 45 -0.90 -3.35 -4.93
CA PRO A 45 -1.97 -4.31 -5.22
C PRO A 45 -2.88 -4.52 -4.00
N GLY A 46 -4.19 -4.67 -4.21
CA GLY A 46 -5.16 -4.86 -3.11
C GLY A 46 -4.92 -6.13 -2.28
N ASP A 47 -4.24 -7.13 -2.84
CA ASP A 47 -3.85 -8.39 -2.21
C ASP A 47 -2.35 -8.44 -1.83
N ALA A 48 -1.65 -7.30 -1.88
CA ALA A 48 -0.24 -7.25 -1.54
C ALA A 48 0.03 -7.64 -0.07
N ASP A 49 1.17 -8.30 0.17
CA ASP A 49 1.63 -8.67 1.50
C ASP A 49 1.84 -7.41 2.34
N ASN A 50 1.09 -7.28 3.43
CA ASN A 50 1.10 -6.12 4.30
C ASN A 50 2.13 -6.21 5.44
N SER A 51 2.99 -7.23 5.46
CA SER A 51 4.03 -7.40 6.48
C SER A 51 4.93 -6.16 6.62
N THR A 52 5.35 -5.88 7.85
CA THR A 52 6.25 -4.77 8.17
C THR A 52 7.68 -4.94 7.63
N SER A 53 7.98 -6.10 7.05
CA SER A 53 9.25 -6.36 6.36
C SER A 53 9.19 -6.09 4.85
N ILE A 54 8.01 -5.85 4.29
CA ILE A 54 7.82 -5.62 2.86
C ILE A 54 8.04 -4.15 2.55
N GLU A 55 9.00 -3.90 1.66
CA GLU A 55 9.31 -2.56 1.18
C GLU A 55 8.54 -2.30 -0.12
N TYR A 56 7.72 -1.25 -0.12
CA TYR A 56 6.94 -0.82 -1.28
C TYR A 56 7.63 0.27 -2.08
N LYS A 57 8.50 1.04 -1.44
CA LYS A 57 9.29 2.07 -2.09
C LYS A 57 10.56 2.32 -1.29
N ASP A 58 11.72 2.13 -1.93
CA ASP A 58 13.01 2.27 -1.27
C ASP A 58 13.66 3.64 -1.54
N LEU A 59 14.47 4.08 -0.59
CA LEU A 59 15.53 5.10 -0.70
C LEU A 59 15.11 6.38 -1.45
N LEU A 60 13.97 6.96 -1.08
CA LEU A 60 13.55 8.25 -1.57
C LEU A 60 14.47 9.35 -1.03
N GLY A 61 15.08 10.15 -1.90
CA GLY A 61 15.93 11.29 -1.50
C GLY A 61 17.43 11.00 -1.42
N THR A 62 17.92 9.89 -2.00
CA THR A 62 19.36 9.68 -2.16
C THR A 62 19.94 10.71 -3.14
N GLN A 63 20.65 11.70 -2.59
CA GLN A 63 21.51 12.69 -3.27
C GLN A 63 20.80 13.72 -4.15
N ALA A 64 20.35 14.84 -3.56
CA ALA A 64 20.61 16.24 -4.00
C ALA A 64 19.47 17.23 -3.70
N ASP A 65 18.21 16.81 -3.55
CA ASP A 65 17.11 17.75 -3.83
C ASP A 65 16.40 18.40 -2.63
N VAL A 66 16.69 18.00 -1.38
CA VAL A 66 16.10 18.67 -0.21
C VAL A 66 17.13 18.87 0.90
N GLU A 67 18.05 19.82 0.67
CA GLU A 67 18.85 20.38 1.75
C GLU A 67 18.03 21.48 2.44
N THR A 68 17.77 21.33 3.74
CA THR A 68 17.16 22.40 4.54
C THR A 68 18.10 22.73 5.68
N ALA A 69 18.52 24.00 5.74
CA ALA A 69 19.28 24.50 6.87
C ALA A 69 18.34 24.70 8.06
N ALA A 70 18.65 24.06 9.18
CA ALA A 70 18.09 24.43 10.48
C ALA A 70 19.16 25.23 11.24
N ALA A 71 18.84 26.49 11.59
CA ALA A 71 19.70 27.29 12.45
C ALA A 71 19.33 26.99 13.90
N ILE A 72 19.93 25.95 14.47
CA ILE A 72 19.78 25.60 15.88
C ILE A 72 21.08 25.93 16.60
N SER A 73 20.99 26.77 17.61
CA SER A 73 22.08 27.17 18.49
C SER A 73 21.85 26.55 19.87
N CYS A 74 22.83 25.81 20.38
CA CYS A 74 22.75 25.15 21.69
C CYS A 74 23.93 25.57 22.57
N SER A 75 23.69 25.69 23.88
CA SER A 75 24.69 26.12 24.87
C SER A 75 25.81 25.09 25.16
N GLY A 76 25.74 23.91 24.55
CA GLY A 76 26.71 22.82 24.69
C GLY A 76 26.40 21.65 23.74
N TYR A 77 27.10 20.53 23.90
CA TYR A 77 26.81 19.30 23.15
C TYR A 77 25.37 18.84 23.38
N PHE A 78 24.70 18.42 22.30
CA PHE A 78 23.34 17.91 22.35
C PHE A 78 23.22 16.63 21.52
N THR A 79 22.22 15.82 21.86
CA THR A 79 21.84 14.62 21.10
C THR A 79 20.42 14.82 20.61
N TYR A 80 20.15 14.48 19.35
CA TYR A 80 18.77 14.42 18.90
C TYR A 80 18.16 13.08 19.27
N VAL A 81 16.91 13.12 19.70
CA VAL A 81 16.11 11.95 19.99
C VAL A 81 14.90 11.98 19.07
N GLY A 82 14.98 11.20 17.99
CA GLY A 82 13.81 10.91 17.17
C GLY A 82 12.83 10.06 17.97
N LYS A 83 11.65 10.62 18.30
CA LYS A 83 10.55 9.85 18.87
C LYS A 83 9.53 9.57 17.78
N ILE A 84 9.22 8.29 17.57
CA ILE A 84 8.08 7.87 16.76
C ILE A 84 6.81 8.27 17.51
N THR A 85 6.12 9.29 17.01
CA THR A 85 4.92 9.87 17.63
C THR A 85 3.68 9.04 17.37
N ASN A 86 3.65 8.32 16.25
CA ASN A 86 2.52 7.51 15.84
C ASN A 86 2.99 6.17 15.29
N ALA A 87 3.53 5.32 16.17
CA ALA A 87 4.09 4.04 15.79
C ALA A 87 3.06 3.10 15.16
N VAL A 88 3.50 2.34 14.15
CA VAL A 88 2.76 1.19 13.62
C VAL A 88 2.57 0.15 14.73
N PRO A 89 1.38 -0.45 14.90
CA PRO A 89 1.14 -1.40 15.98
C PRO A 89 2.08 -2.61 15.92
N GLY A 90 2.58 -3.05 17.08
CA GLY A 90 3.49 -4.19 17.17
C GLY A 90 4.94 -3.90 16.76
N THR A 91 5.22 -2.67 16.31
CA THR A 91 6.57 -2.21 16.07
C THR A 91 6.85 -0.86 16.74
N ASN A 92 8.13 -0.60 16.99
CA ASN A 92 8.67 0.64 17.54
C ASN A 92 9.57 1.37 16.53
N ASP A 93 9.53 0.98 15.26
CA ASP A 93 10.49 1.43 14.25
C ASP A 93 9.91 2.01 12.97
N LEU A 94 8.59 1.92 12.81
CA LEU A 94 7.85 2.51 11.71
C LEU A 94 6.90 3.56 12.25
N GLU A 95 7.04 4.80 11.75
CA GLU A 95 6.01 5.83 11.93
C GLU A 95 4.87 5.53 10.94
N LYS A 96 3.61 5.58 11.40
CA LYS A 96 2.47 5.39 10.51
C LYS A 96 2.44 6.47 9.44
N ALA A 97 2.27 6.04 8.19
CA ALA A 97 1.92 6.94 7.12
C ALA A 97 0.44 7.33 7.26
N LEU A 98 0.19 8.56 7.70
CA LEU A 98 -1.14 9.14 7.82
C LEU A 98 -1.62 9.72 6.50
N LEU A 99 -2.89 9.49 6.21
CA LEU A 99 -3.61 10.12 5.13
C LEU A 99 -4.05 11.54 5.55
N SER A 100 -4.39 12.36 4.56
CA SER A 100 -4.88 13.74 4.75
C SER A 100 -6.16 13.86 5.59
N ASP A 101 -6.93 12.78 5.73
CA ASP A 101 -8.09 12.70 6.62
C ASP A 101 -7.72 12.29 8.07
N GLY A 102 -6.42 12.13 8.36
CA GLY A 102 -5.89 11.70 9.65
C GLY A 102 -5.95 10.19 9.89
N SER A 103 -6.50 9.42 8.97
CA SER A 103 -6.55 7.96 9.09
C SER A 103 -5.21 7.32 8.72
N TRP A 104 -4.95 6.14 9.30
CA TRP A 104 -3.76 5.37 8.95
C TRP A 104 -3.94 4.67 7.61
N SER A 105 -2.98 4.87 6.71
CA SER A 105 -2.95 4.27 5.37
C SER A 105 -2.71 2.76 5.35
N GLY A 106 -2.36 2.13 6.49
CA GLY A 106 -1.87 0.75 6.52
C GLY A 106 -0.39 0.61 6.15
N LEU A 107 0.31 1.72 5.88
CA LEU A 107 1.75 1.76 5.59
C LEU A 107 2.54 2.38 6.73
N GLY A 108 3.85 2.10 6.74
CA GLY A 108 4.82 2.66 7.67
C GLY A 108 5.99 3.33 6.95
N PHE A 109 6.59 4.31 7.60
CA PHE A 109 7.80 4.98 7.14
C PHE A 109 9.00 4.57 7.96
N LYS A 110 10.11 4.29 7.26
CA LYS A 110 11.44 4.14 7.85
C LYS A 110 12.36 5.21 7.30
N PHE A 111 13.03 5.91 8.19
CA PHE A 111 13.92 7.01 7.86
C PHE A 111 15.38 6.59 8.01
N TYR A 112 16.20 7.07 7.09
CA TYR A 112 17.64 6.84 7.02
C TYR A 112 18.35 8.19 6.91
N THR A 113 18.65 8.82 8.04
CA THR A 113 19.36 10.12 8.05
C THR A 113 20.87 9.91 8.01
N ARG A 114 21.58 10.75 7.23
CA ARG A 114 23.04 10.90 7.26
C ARG A 114 23.39 12.33 7.66
N ALA A 115 24.32 12.47 8.59
CA ALA A 115 24.97 13.73 8.91
C ALA A 115 26.38 13.77 8.28
N TYR A 116 26.84 14.96 7.90
CA TYR A 116 28.21 15.18 7.42
C TYR A 116 29.07 15.79 8.53
N ASP A 117 30.28 15.25 8.72
CA ASP A 117 31.25 15.74 9.69
C ASP A 117 31.91 17.06 9.23
N GLY A 118 31.82 18.10 10.08
CA GLY A 118 32.75 19.23 10.08
C GLY A 118 33.98 18.91 10.94
N TRP A 119 35.08 19.66 10.75
CA TRP A 119 36.35 19.41 11.45
C TRP A 119 36.20 19.59 12.97
N TYR A 120 36.27 18.45 13.66
CA TYR A 120 36.10 18.13 15.09
C TYR A 120 34.87 17.27 15.43
N ASN A 121 34.77 16.04 14.91
CA ASN A 121 33.85 15.05 15.49
C ASN A 121 34.41 13.64 15.54
N SER A 122 34.12 12.96 16.65
CA SER A 122 34.25 11.50 16.81
C SER A 122 32.89 10.97 17.25
N LEU A 123 32.18 10.33 16.32
CA LEU A 123 30.91 9.64 16.54
C LEU A 123 31.16 8.34 17.34
N HIS A 124 30.55 8.20 18.53
CA HIS A 124 30.54 6.94 19.27
C HIS A 124 29.12 6.53 19.63
N ASN A 125 28.68 5.39 19.06
CA ASN A 125 27.47 4.64 19.40
C ASN A 125 27.10 4.76 20.89
N ALA A 126 26.02 5.47 21.21
CA ALA A 126 25.42 5.42 22.54
C ALA A 126 23.88 5.40 22.44
N SER A 127 23.32 4.25 22.77
CA SER A 127 21.95 4.07 23.29
C SER A 127 22.05 3.98 24.83
N PRO A 128 20.96 4.04 25.60
CA PRO A 128 19.79 4.92 25.62
C PRO A 128 19.55 5.46 27.07
N PRO A 129 18.31 5.68 27.54
CA PRO A 129 17.71 4.56 28.24
C PRO A 129 16.27 4.27 27.77
N VAL A 130 16.12 3.27 26.90
CA VAL A 130 15.32 2.07 27.15
C VAL A 130 15.92 0.90 26.36
N THR A 131 16.08 -0.23 27.03
CA THR A 131 16.61 -1.48 26.48
C THR A 131 15.66 -2.03 25.42
N ILE A 132 16.12 -2.12 24.18
CA ILE A 132 15.51 -2.98 23.17
C ILE A 132 16.65 -3.75 22.51
N ALA A 133 16.71 -5.05 22.81
CA ALA A 133 17.67 -5.96 22.20
C ALA A 133 17.29 -6.18 20.73
N ALA A 134 18.03 -5.59 19.80
CA ALA A 134 18.49 -6.21 18.56
C ALA A 134 19.14 -5.17 17.64
N THR A 135 20.11 -5.68 16.91
CA THR A 135 21.00 -5.09 15.91
C THR A 135 20.30 -4.32 14.78
N TRP A 136 20.96 -3.22 14.36
CA TRP A 136 20.65 -2.30 13.24
C TRP A 136 19.31 -1.55 13.36
N ASN A 137 19.30 -0.55 14.24
CA ASN A 137 18.18 0.33 14.56
C ASN A 137 18.61 1.79 14.33
N LYS A 138 17.98 2.55 13.43
CA LYS A 138 16.76 3.37 13.66
C LYS A 138 17.09 4.73 14.30
N PHE A 139 16.71 5.82 13.62
CA PHE A 139 16.88 7.23 13.99
C PHE A 139 18.05 7.53 14.95
N CYS A 140 19.25 7.67 14.41
CA CYS A 140 20.32 8.42 15.06
C CYS A 140 20.48 9.72 14.28
N MET A 141 20.12 10.85 14.88
CA MET A 141 20.52 12.15 14.38
C MET A 141 21.58 12.66 15.36
N GLU A 142 22.81 12.85 14.90
CA GLU A 142 23.84 13.58 15.62
C GLU A 142 24.35 14.63 14.65
N SER A 143 24.47 15.88 15.09
CA SER A 143 25.10 16.94 14.32
C SER A 143 25.88 17.84 15.24
N GLU A 144 27.01 18.35 14.77
CA GLU A 144 27.67 19.49 15.40
C GLU A 144 27.37 20.81 14.71
N CYS A 145 27.42 21.87 15.49
CA CYS A 145 27.31 23.25 15.02
C CYS A 145 28.54 23.62 14.19
N TRP A 146 28.34 23.98 12.92
CA TRP A 146 29.38 24.60 12.10
C TRP A 146 29.61 26.05 12.56
N ASN A 147 30.72 26.30 13.25
CA ASN A 147 31.31 27.62 13.56
C ASN A 147 30.39 28.67 14.26
N PRO A 148 30.62 28.98 15.55
CA PRO A 148 29.83 29.97 16.31
C PRO A 148 30.00 31.44 15.87
N GLN A 149 30.86 31.73 14.87
CA GLN A 149 31.18 33.10 14.50
C GLN A 149 30.65 33.57 13.15
N SER A 150 30.03 32.73 12.31
CA SER A 150 29.43 33.29 11.09
C SER A 150 28.26 32.61 10.41
N HIS A 151 27.98 31.29 10.51
CA HIS A 151 26.77 30.73 9.88
C HIS A 151 26.25 29.51 10.66
N GLU A 152 25.17 29.69 11.44
CA GLU A 152 24.51 28.64 12.21
C GLU A 152 23.61 27.81 11.28
N GLY A 153 24.01 26.57 10.95
CA GLY A 153 23.19 25.72 10.10
C GLY A 153 23.58 24.24 10.19
N ILE A 154 22.64 23.40 10.58
CA ILE A 154 22.76 21.93 10.49
C ILE A 154 22.11 21.52 9.17
N ILE A 155 22.88 20.84 8.31
CA ILE A 155 22.39 20.23 7.07
C ILE A 155 22.00 18.79 7.40
N MET A 156 20.70 18.52 7.47
CA MET A 156 20.17 17.17 7.61
C MET A 156 19.82 16.63 6.22
N ILE A 157 20.41 15.49 5.87
CA ILE A 157 20.04 14.74 4.67
C ILE A 157 19.52 13.39 5.14
N GLY A 158 18.46 12.90 4.52
CA GLY A 158 17.95 11.57 4.81
C GLY A 158 17.26 10.95 3.62
N ALA A 159 17.27 9.63 3.60
CA ALA A 159 16.42 8.84 2.73
C ALA A 159 15.19 8.34 3.50
N LEU A 160 14.10 8.15 2.79
CA LEU A 160 12.84 7.63 3.31
C LEU A 160 12.45 6.39 2.50
N SER A 161 12.08 5.31 3.19
CA SER A 161 11.48 4.13 2.56
C SER A 161 10.08 3.88 3.13
N VAL A 162 9.20 3.35 2.29
CA VAL A 162 7.80 3.03 2.61
C VAL A 162 7.65 1.52 2.73
N TYR A 163 7.16 1.07 3.88
CA TYR A 163 6.97 -0.34 4.21
C TYR A 163 5.49 -0.66 4.44
N GLY A 164 5.17 -1.96 4.39
CA GLY A 164 3.92 -2.48 4.93
C GLY A 164 3.76 -2.12 6.41
N GLY A 165 2.53 -1.91 6.86
CA GLY A 165 2.23 -1.54 8.23
C GLY A 165 1.60 -2.66 9.07
N GLY A 166 1.56 -3.90 8.58
CA GLY A 166 0.83 -5.00 9.21
C GLY A 166 -0.69 -4.90 9.04
N ALA A 167 -1.17 -4.01 8.16
CA ALA A 167 -2.57 -3.86 7.81
C ALA A 167 -2.70 -3.58 6.30
N PRO A 168 -3.82 -3.97 5.65
CA PRO A 168 -4.02 -3.69 4.23
C PRO A 168 -3.89 -2.19 3.91
N ALA A 169 -3.22 -1.88 2.81
CA ALA A 169 -3.04 -0.51 2.35
C ALA A 169 -4.41 0.11 1.99
N LYS A 170 -4.58 1.39 2.32
CA LYS A 170 -5.76 2.17 1.96
C LYS A 170 -5.39 3.24 0.95
N PRO A 171 -6.19 3.41 -0.13
CA PRO A 171 -5.96 4.48 -1.08
C PRO A 171 -6.19 5.84 -0.42
N GLY A 172 -5.45 6.86 -0.84
CA GLY A 172 -5.61 8.22 -0.35
C GLY A 172 -4.35 9.07 -0.48
N ILE A 173 -4.49 10.36 -0.16
CA ILE A 173 -3.37 11.31 -0.14
C ILE A 173 -2.65 11.17 1.19
N ILE A 174 -1.36 10.83 1.16
CA ILE A 174 -0.48 10.89 2.32
C ILE A 174 -0.21 12.35 2.65
N ASN A 175 -0.39 12.69 3.92
CA ASN A 175 0.00 13.97 4.48
C ASN A 175 0.43 13.71 5.93
N THR A 176 1.71 13.40 6.11
CA THR A 176 2.29 13.01 7.40
C THR A 176 3.33 14.02 7.82
N THR A 177 3.24 14.47 9.07
CA THR A 177 4.24 15.33 9.68
C THR A 177 4.98 14.56 10.77
N VAL A 178 6.31 14.55 10.72
CA VAL A 178 7.17 13.93 11.72
C VAL A 178 8.14 14.97 12.25
N THR A 179 8.11 15.21 13.56
CA THR A 179 8.98 16.19 14.20
C THR A 179 9.84 15.50 15.25
N PRO A 180 11.10 15.14 14.97
CA PRO A 180 12.06 14.78 16.01
C PRO A 180 12.32 15.94 16.97
N PHE A 181 12.66 15.61 18.20
CA PHE A 181 12.98 16.55 19.26
C PHE A 181 14.40 16.32 19.78
N THR A 182 15.00 17.35 20.36
CA THR A 182 16.18 17.19 21.20
C THR A 182 15.80 16.57 22.54
N THR A 183 16.79 16.09 23.30
CA THR A 183 16.56 15.52 24.64
C THR A 183 15.87 16.49 25.62
N ASP A 184 16.08 17.80 25.46
CA ASP A 184 15.42 18.87 26.23
C ASP A 184 14.02 19.26 25.68
N GLY A 185 13.53 18.57 24.65
CA GLY A 185 12.17 18.73 24.11
C GLY A 185 12.03 19.83 23.06
N TYR A 186 13.13 20.38 22.55
CA TYR A 186 13.11 21.38 21.49
C TYR A 186 12.91 20.71 20.12
N PRO A 187 11.97 21.18 19.26
CA PRO A 187 11.81 20.59 17.94
C PRO A 187 13.09 20.80 17.12
N ALA A 188 13.57 19.76 16.46
CA ALA A 188 14.82 19.80 15.71
C ALA A 188 14.59 20.13 14.22
N ILE A 189 13.82 19.30 13.57
CA ILE A 189 13.41 19.45 12.17
C ILE A 189 12.00 18.93 12.06
N THR A 190 11.25 19.43 11.10
CA THR A 190 9.95 18.86 10.74
C THR A 190 10.04 18.25 9.36
N TYR A 191 9.77 16.96 9.24
CA TYR A 191 9.56 16.29 7.98
C TYR A 191 8.08 16.38 7.63
N HIS A 192 7.77 16.98 6.49
CA HIS A 192 6.44 17.01 5.92
C HIS A 192 6.43 16.12 4.69
N ILE A 193 5.78 14.97 4.80
CA ILE A 193 5.78 13.91 3.80
C ILE A 193 4.43 13.91 3.11
N THR A 194 4.48 14.05 1.80
CA THR A 194 3.30 14.06 0.93
C THR A 194 3.43 12.99 -0.13
N GLY A 195 2.29 12.49 -0.62
CA GLY A 195 2.26 11.52 -1.71
C GLY A 195 0.85 10.99 -1.94
N THR A 196 0.70 10.06 -2.88
CA THR A 196 -0.59 9.41 -3.17
C THR A 196 -0.44 7.90 -3.12
N VAL A 197 -1.27 7.25 -2.30
CA VAL A 197 -1.41 5.78 -2.29
C VAL A 197 -2.56 5.40 -3.20
N VAL A 198 -2.25 4.55 -4.17
CA VAL A 198 -3.20 3.97 -5.10
C VAL A 198 -3.28 2.48 -4.82
N VAL A 199 -4.48 1.99 -4.55
CA VAL A 199 -4.75 0.55 -4.37
C VAL A 199 -5.71 0.10 -5.45
N PRO A 200 -5.23 -0.44 -6.58
CA PRO A 200 -6.08 -0.85 -7.67
C PRO A 200 -7.05 -1.95 -7.23
N SER A 201 -8.33 -1.77 -7.54
CA SER A 201 -9.38 -2.73 -7.25
C SER A 201 -10.49 -2.63 -8.29
N CYS A 202 -11.11 -3.76 -8.58
CA CYS A 202 -12.36 -3.84 -9.34
C CYS A 202 -13.38 -4.67 -8.57
N SER A 203 -14.64 -4.26 -8.67
CA SER A 203 -15.80 -4.99 -8.17
C SER A 203 -16.76 -5.25 -9.31
N VAL A 204 -17.47 -6.38 -9.27
CA VAL A 204 -18.55 -6.65 -10.22
C VAL A 204 -19.74 -5.79 -9.84
N ASP A 205 -20.22 -4.98 -10.78
CA ASP A 205 -21.35 -4.10 -10.59
C ASP A 205 -22.65 -4.92 -10.51
N ALA A 206 -23.57 -4.49 -9.65
CA ALA A 206 -24.87 -5.13 -9.43
C ALA A 206 -25.76 -5.13 -10.69
N ALA A 207 -25.47 -4.30 -11.69
CA ALA A 207 -26.12 -4.31 -12.99
C ALA A 207 -25.79 -5.57 -13.83
N THR A 208 -24.71 -6.29 -13.50
CA THR A 208 -24.37 -7.56 -14.17
C THR A 208 -25.49 -8.57 -13.98
N PRO A 209 -26.10 -9.09 -15.05
CA PRO A 209 -27.24 -9.98 -14.94
C PRO A 209 -26.82 -11.33 -14.35
N SER A 210 -27.54 -11.78 -13.32
CA SER A 210 -27.39 -13.14 -12.78
C SER A 210 -28.05 -14.22 -13.64
N ARG A 211 -28.87 -13.82 -14.63
CA ARG A 211 -29.60 -14.69 -15.54
C ARG A 211 -29.68 -14.04 -16.92
N VAL A 212 -29.35 -14.80 -17.95
CA VAL A 212 -29.53 -14.41 -19.36
C VAL A 212 -30.69 -15.21 -19.93
N LEU A 213 -31.74 -14.54 -20.39
CA LEU A 213 -32.92 -15.18 -20.95
C LEU A 213 -32.77 -15.27 -22.48
N LEU A 214 -32.52 -16.47 -22.97
CA LEU A 214 -32.54 -16.77 -24.41
C LEU A 214 -33.98 -16.84 -24.90
N LYS A 215 -34.28 -16.25 -26.06
CA LYS A 215 -35.59 -16.40 -26.68
C LYS A 215 -35.73 -17.79 -27.29
N PRO A 216 -36.93 -18.41 -27.28
CA PRO A 216 -37.15 -19.68 -27.94
C PRO A 216 -36.83 -19.62 -29.44
N VAL A 217 -36.17 -20.67 -29.95
CA VAL A 217 -35.83 -20.84 -31.37
C VAL A 217 -36.42 -22.13 -31.93
N SER A 218 -36.54 -22.22 -33.25
CA SER A 218 -36.91 -23.46 -33.93
C SER A 218 -35.71 -24.38 -34.07
N ALA A 219 -35.91 -25.69 -33.98
CA ALA A 219 -34.85 -26.65 -34.31
C ALA A 219 -34.36 -26.50 -35.77
N ASN A 220 -35.18 -25.93 -36.66
CA ASN A 220 -34.80 -25.66 -38.05
C ASN A 220 -33.81 -24.49 -38.19
N ASP A 221 -33.75 -23.59 -37.20
CA ASP A 221 -32.76 -22.50 -37.17
C ASP A 221 -31.35 -23.04 -36.92
N LEU A 222 -31.27 -24.28 -36.42
CA LEU A 222 -30.07 -25.03 -36.12
C LEU A 222 -29.85 -26.14 -37.16
N SER A 223 -29.57 -25.77 -38.41
CA SER A 223 -29.63 -26.67 -39.58
C SER A 223 -28.56 -27.78 -39.64
N HIS A 224 -27.37 -27.55 -39.07
CA HIS A 224 -26.27 -28.53 -39.03
C HIS A 224 -25.42 -28.41 -37.76
N LYS A 225 -24.56 -29.39 -37.45
CA LYS A 225 -23.58 -29.26 -36.36
C LYS A 225 -22.75 -27.98 -36.55
N GLY A 226 -22.61 -27.18 -35.50
CA GLY A 226 -21.94 -25.87 -35.54
C GLY A 226 -22.82 -24.69 -35.94
N SER A 227 -24.07 -24.92 -36.36
CA SER A 227 -25.03 -23.82 -36.55
C SER A 227 -25.43 -23.20 -35.20
N THR A 228 -25.73 -21.91 -35.22
CA THR A 228 -26.09 -21.13 -34.04
C THR A 228 -27.37 -20.34 -34.27
N ALA A 229 -28.08 -20.01 -33.19
CA ALA A 229 -29.34 -19.26 -33.26
C ALA A 229 -29.52 -18.36 -32.03
N GLU A 230 -30.19 -17.23 -32.24
CA GLU A 230 -30.52 -16.20 -31.24
C GLU A 230 -29.30 -15.68 -30.45
N ASP A 231 -28.59 -14.70 -31.03
CA ASP A 231 -27.57 -13.94 -30.32
C ASP A 231 -28.22 -13.05 -29.26
N THR A 232 -28.02 -13.38 -27.99
CA THR A 232 -28.51 -12.61 -26.84
C THR A 232 -27.33 -11.90 -26.18
N PRO A 233 -27.12 -10.60 -26.44
CA PRO A 233 -26.05 -9.84 -25.83
C PRO A 233 -26.32 -9.60 -24.34
N PHE A 234 -25.26 -9.63 -23.55
CA PHE A 234 -25.26 -9.22 -22.14
C PHE A 234 -23.87 -8.70 -21.76
N GLU A 235 -23.74 -8.05 -20.61
CA GLU A 235 -22.48 -7.46 -20.19
C GLU A 235 -22.15 -7.87 -18.76
N ILE A 236 -20.87 -8.17 -18.51
CA ILE A 236 -20.32 -8.21 -17.15
C ILE A 236 -19.78 -6.81 -16.87
N SER A 237 -20.50 -6.07 -16.03
CA SER A 237 -20.14 -4.71 -15.64
C SER A 237 -19.19 -4.74 -14.45
N LEU A 238 -18.09 -4.01 -14.56
CA LEU A 238 -17.06 -3.85 -13.54
C LEU A 238 -16.99 -2.38 -13.13
N LYS A 239 -16.82 -2.14 -11.84
CA LYS A 239 -16.50 -0.84 -11.28
C LYS A 239 -15.09 -0.88 -10.69
N CYS A 240 -14.18 -0.17 -11.33
CA CYS A 240 -12.77 -0.13 -10.98
C CYS A 240 -12.41 1.26 -10.43
N ASN A 241 -11.51 1.31 -9.44
CA ASN A 241 -11.04 2.59 -8.89
C ASN A 241 -9.77 3.10 -9.57
N ASN A 242 -9.21 2.34 -10.52
CA ASN A 242 -7.98 2.63 -11.26
C ASN A 242 -7.97 1.89 -12.60
N ASN A 243 -7.02 2.26 -13.45
CA ASN A 243 -6.75 1.52 -14.69
C ASN A 243 -6.06 0.19 -14.38
N VAL A 244 -6.65 -0.93 -14.77
CA VAL A 244 -6.12 -2.28 -14.51
C VAL A 244 -6.31 -3.21 -15.71
N SER A 245 -5.44 -4.19 -15.85
CA SER A 245 -5.64 -5.27 -16.84
C SER A 245 -6.59 -6.31 -16.26
N VAL A 246 -7.69 -6.59 -16.97
CA VAL A 246 -8.72 -7.54 -16.52
C VAL A 246 -8.59 -8.88 -17.26
N ASN A 247 -8.59 -9.96 -16.49
CA ASN A 247 -8.73 -11.32 -17.00
C ASN A 247 -10.03 -11.94 -16.52
N LEU A 248 -10.58 -12.82 -17.35
CA LEU A 248 -11.80 -13.56 -17.11
C LEU A 248 -11.51 -15.06 -17.16
N LEU A 249 -12.11 -15.79 -16.23
CA LEU A 249 -12.22 -17.25 -16.26
C LEU A 249 -13.71 -17.59 -16.26
N LEU A 250 -14.15 -18.39 -17.22
CA LEU A 250 -15.51 -18.91 -17.29
C LEU A 250 -15.48 -20.39 -16.93
N ASP A 251 -15.82 -20.69 -15.68
CA ASP A 251 -15.87 -22.05 -15.14
C ASP A 251 -17.26 -22.64 -15.40
N GLY A 252 -17.30 -23.68 -16.22
CA GLY A 252 -18.53 -24.32 -16.65
C GLY A 252 -18.28 -25.68 -17.27
N THR A 253 -19.30 -26.53 -17.24
CA THR A 253 -19.23 -27.83 -17.91
C THR A 253 -19.31 -27.63 -19.42
N GLU A 254 -18.22 -27.90 -20.11
CA GLU A 254 -18.15 -27.84 -21.57
C GLU A 254 -18.88 -29.03 -22.21
N ASP A 255 -19.53 -28.79 -23.35
CA ASP A 255 -20.17 -29.84 -24.13
C ASP A 255 -19.11 -30.69 -24.85
N THR A 256 -19.15 -32.01 -24.61
CA THR A 256 -18.14 -32.94 -25.13
C THR A 256 -18.12 -33.06 -26.65
N ASP A 257 -19.23 -32.72 -27.33
CA ASP A 257 -19.32 -32.77 -28.78
C ASP A 257 -18.91 -31.44 -29.45
N ALA A 258 -18.58 -30.41 -28.67
CA ALA A 258 -18.21 -29.07 -29.13
C ALA A 258 -17.11 -28.43 -28.25
N GLN A 259 -16.05 -29.21 -27.97
CA GLN A 259 -14.89 -28.73 -27.24
C GLN A 259 -14.19 -27.59 -27.97
N ASP A 260 -13.63 -26.64 -27.21
CA ASP A 260 -12.92 -25.44 -27.66
C ASP A 260 -13.80 -24.41 -28.42
N ASP A 261 -15.09 -24.71 -28.63
CA ASP A 261 -16.06 -23.80 -29.24
C ASP A 261 -16.77 -22.92 -28.20
N GLY A 262 -16.41 -22.99 -26.92
CA GLY A 262 -17.04 -22.19 -25.86
C GLY A 262 -18.49 -22.57 -25.58
N VAL A 263 -18.83 -23.84 -25.81
CA VAL A 263 -20.20 -24.37 -25.68
C VAL A 263 -20.37 -25.02 -24.32
N LEU A 264 -21.29 -24.48 -23.52
CA LEU A 264 -21.72 -25.08 -22.27
C LEU A 264 -22.67 -26.25 -22.52
N ALA A 265 -22.42 -27.34 -21.83
CA ALA A 265 -23.35 -28.46 -21.71
C ALA A 265 -24.64 -28.01 -21.00
N LEU A 266 -25.75 -28.67 -21.34
CA LEU A 266 -27.02 -28.38 -20.70
C LEU A 266 -27.05 -28.94 -19.26
N ASN A 267 -27.66 -28.18 -18.36
CA ASN A 267 -27.98 -28.61 -17.01
C ASN A 267 -28.88 -29.86 -17.06
N GLY A 268 -28.73 -30.78 -16.11
CA GLY A 268 -29.42 -32.08 -16.10
C GLY A 268 -30.96 -32.05 -16.02
N ASN A 269 -31.56 -30.88 -15.77
CA ASN A 269 -33.01 -30.66 -15.82
C ASN A 269 -33.52 -30.17 -17.19
N SER A 270 -32.61 -29.98 -18.15
CA SER A 270 -32.95 -29.65 -19.53
C SER A 270 -33.51 -30.87 -20.25
N THR A 271 -34.48 -30.65 -21.14
CA THR A 271 -35.16 -31.73 -21.88
C THR A 271 -34.81 -31.79 -23.36
N ALA A 272 -34.19 -30.72 -23.87
CA ALA A 272 -33.60 -30.69 -25.20
C ALA A 272 -32.33 -31.55 -25.28
N SER A 273 -31.98 -32.03 -26.47
CA SER A 273 -30.73 -32.74 -26.71
C SER A 273 -30.16 -32.45 -28.09
N GLY A 274 -28.82 -32.51 -28.21
CA GLY A 274 -28.10 -32.15 -29.44
C GLY A 274 -27.85 -30.66 -29.61
N VAL A 275 -28.04 -29.88 -28.53
CA VAL A 275 -27.78 -28.44 -28.46
C VAL A 275 -27.07 -28.11 -27.15
N GLY A 276 -26.24 -27.07 -27.18
CA GLY A 276 -25.63 -26.43 -26.02
C GLY A 276 -25.83 -24.92 -26.07
N VAL A 277 -25.29 -24.21 -25.08
CA VAL A 277 -25.29 -22.73 -25.07
C VAL A 277 -23.86 -22.25 -25.30
N GLN A 278 -23.62 -21.59 -26.42
CA GLN A 278 -22.32 -20.99 -26.71
C GLN A 278 -22.21 -19.61 -26.08
N LEU A 279 -21.09 -19.36 -25.42
CA LEU A 279 -20.70 -18.04 -24.94
C LEU A 279 -19.66 -17.43 -25.87
N LEU A 280 -19.86 -16.17 -26.22
CA LEU A 280 -18.87 -15.36 -26.91
C LEU A 280 -18.37 -14.26 -25.99
N VAL A 281 -17.08 -13.96 -26.07
CA VAL A 281 -16.46 -12.76 -25.48
C VAL A 281 -15.91 -11.91 -26.62
N ASN A 282 -16.30 -10.65 -26.69
CA ASN A 282 -15.89 -9.74 -27.77
C ASN A 282 -16.08 -10.38 -29.17
N ASN A 283 -17.24 -11.03 -29.39
CA ASN A 283 -17.63 -11.75 -30.61
C ASN A 283 -16.81 -13.01 -30.98
N ASN A 284 -15.91 -13.48 -30.11
CA ASN A 284 -15.16 -14.72 -30.32
C ASN A 284 -15.66 -15.82 -29.36
N PRO A 285 -15.65 -17.11 -29.76
CA PRO A 285 -15.91 -18.22 -28.85
C PRO A 285 -15.10 -18.12 -27.57
N ALA A 286 -15.78 -18.22 -26.43
CA ALA A 286 -15.12 -18.12 -25.14
C ALA A 286 -14.31 -19.39 -24.85
N LYS A 287 -13.12 -19.23 -24.25
CA LYS A 287 -12.35 -20.37 -23.76
C LYS A 287 -12.84 -20.75 -22.35
N LEU A 288 -13.61 -21.82 -22.25
CA LEU A 288 -14.10 -22.31 -20.96
C LEU A 288 -12.95 -22.90 -20.15
N ASN A 289 -13.01 -22.76 -18.83
CA ASN A 289 -12.04 -23.32 -17.87
C ASN A 289 -10.58 -22.86 -18.06
N GLU A 290 -10.34 -21.82 -18.86
CA GLU A 290 -9.05 -21.16 -19.06
C GLU A 290 -9.16 -19.68 -18.65
N THR A 291 -8.10 -19.13 -18.04
CA THR A 291 -8.03 -17.68 -17.77
C THR A 291 -7.50 -16.95 -18.99
N PHE A 292 -8.22 -15.94 -19.48
CA PHE A 292 -7.81 -15.13 -20.62
C PHE A 292 -8.01 -13.63 -20.37
N LYS A 293 -7.18 -12.80 -21.00
CA LYS A 293 -7.29 -11.34 -20.93
C LYS A 293 -8.49 -10.87 -21.75
N VAL A 294 -9.34 -10.05 -21.16
CA VAL A 294 -10.54 -9.49 -21.82
C VAL A 294 -10.38 -8.02 -22.21
N GLY A 295 -9.45 -7.32 -21.58
CA GLY A 295 -9.14 -5.92 -21.89
C GLY A 295 -8.48 -5.22 -20.70
N ASP A 296 -8.32 -3.91 -20.84
CA ASP A 296 -7.94 -3.03 -19.75
C ASP A 296 -9.18 -2.25 -19.30
N ALA A 297 -9.47 -2.29 -18.00
CA ALA A 297 -10.49 -1.45 -17.41
C ALA A 297 -9.90 -0.08 -17.10
N VAL A 298 -10.68 0.96 -17.35
CA VAL A 298 -10.36 2.32 -16.91
C VAL A 298 -11.03 2.60 -15.57
N GLU A 299 -10.51 3.58 -14.82
CA GLU A 299 -11.20 4.08 -13.63
C GLU A 299 -12.68 4.41 -13.94
N GLY A 300 -13.57 3.93 -13.07
CA GLY A 300 -15.01 4.01 -13.25
C GLY A 300 -15.61 2.69 -13.75
N ASN A 301 -16.60 2.81 -14.64
CA ASN A 301 -17.35 1.65 -15.13
C ASN A 301 -16.75 1.13 -16.43
N THR A 302 -16.44 -0.16 -16.46
CA THR A 302 -16.00 -0.90 -17.65
C THR A 302 -16.94 -2.10 -17.86
N ALA A 303 -17.30 -2.41 -19.10
CA ALA A 303 -18.15 -3.55 -19.42
C ALA A 303 -17.39 -4.57 -20.29
N ILE A 304 -17.53 -5.85 -19.96
CA ILE A 304 -17.08 -6.96 -20.81
C ILE A 304 -18.29 -7.39 -21.64
N ALA A 305 -18.21 -7.17 -22.96
CA ALA A 305 -19.28 -7.54 -23.88
C ALA A 305 -19.31 -9.06 -24.09
N MET A 306 -20.46 -9.65 -23.76
CA MET A 306 -20.72 -11.08 -23.86
C MET A 306 -21.92 -11.33 -24.77
N THR A 307 -21.99 -12.53 -25.33
CA THR A 307 -23.18 -12.99 -26.05
C THR A 307 -23.42 -14.45 -25.73
N ALA A 308 -24.67 -14.79 -25.41
CA ALA A 308 -25.12 -16.17 -25.27
C ALA A 308 -26.00 -16.53 -26.46
N ARG A 309 -25.83 -17.72 -27.03
CA ARG A 309 -26.62 -18.21 -28.15
C ARG A 309 -26.76 -19.73 -28.15
N TYR A 310 -27.77 -20.25 -28.83
CA TYR A 310 -27.89 -21.68 -29.05
C TYR A 310 -26.80 -22.17 -30.00
N TYR A 311 -26.27 -23.37 -29.77
CA TYR A 311 -25.31 -24.03 -30.64
C TYR A 311 -25.70 -25.48 -30.84
N ARG A 312 -25.71 -25.98 -32.08
CA ARG A 312 -26.00 -27.38 -32.37
C ARG A 312 -24.75 -28.24 -32.26
N THR A 313 -24.73 -29.17 -31.31
CA THR A 313 -23.55 -29.98 -30.97
C THR A 313 -23.49 -31.30 -31.74
N THR A 314 -24.61 -31.73 -32.34
CA THR A 314 -24.72 -33.03 -33.02
C THR A 314 -25.12 -32.93 -34.50
N SER A 315 -24.69 -33.90 -35.30
CA SER A 315 -25.15 -34.11 -36.68
C SER A 315 -26.51 -34.83 -36.73
N ALA A 316 -26.92 -35.51 -35.67
CA ALA A 316 -28.24 -36.13 -35.54
C ALA A 316 -29.36 -35.08 -35.42
N ALA A 317 -30.62 -35.51 -35.50
CA ALA A 317 -31.76 -34.62 -35.31
C ALA A 317 -31.78 -34.04 -33.88
N VAL A 318 -31.95 -32.72 -33.76
CA VAL A 318 -32.11 -32.03 -32.48
C VAL A 318 -33.45 -32.41 -31.86
N LYS A 319 -33.46 -32.74 -30.57
CA LYS A 319 -34.68 -32.94 -29.80
C LYS A 319 -35.10 -31.63 -29.16
N ALA A 320 -36.31 -31.17 -29.47
CA ALA A 320 -36.89 -29.99 -28.83
C ALA A 320 -37.11 -30.20 -27.33
N GLY A 321 -36.97 -29.12 -26.56
CA GLY A 321 -37.18 -29.11 -25.13
C GLY A 321 -36.68 -27.83 -24.47
N SER A 322 -36.69 -27.82 -23.14
CA SER A 322 -36.08 -26.78 -22.31
C SER A 322 -34.56 -26.82 -22.41
N VAL A 323 -33.96 -25.64 -22.44
CA VAL A 323 -32.51 -25.40 -22.45
C VAL A 323 -32.15 -24.53 -21.25
N SER A 324 -31.20 -25.00 -20.46
CA SER A 324 -30.64 -24.28 -19.32
C SER A 324 -29.17 -24.67 -19.20
N ALA A 325 -28.29 -23.69 -18.99
CA ALA A 325 -26.86 -23.88 -18.76
C ALA A 325 -26.40 -22.94 -17.64
N THR A 326 -25.32 -23.31 -16.95
CA THR A 326 -24.76 -22.54 -15.84
C THR A 326 -23.27 -22.32 -16.08
N VAL A 327 -22.80 -21.12 -15.77
CA VAL A 327 -21.38 -20.77 -15.77
C VAL A 327 -21.09 -19.91 -14.54
N VAL A 328 -19.92 -20.10 -13.96
CA VAL A 328 -19.36 -19.24 -12.91
C VAL A 328 -18.25 -18.42 -13.54
N TYR A 329 -18.36 -17.10 -13.48
CA TYR A 329 -17.29 -16.22 -13.95
C TYR A 329 -16.41 -15.79 -12.78
N ASN A 330 -15.10 -15.81 -12.98
CA ASN A 330 -14.11 -15.28 -12.05
C ASN A 330 -13.34 -14.16 -12.75
N VAL A 331 -13.35 -12.98 -12.14
CA VAL A 331 -12.66 -11.79 -12.65
C VAL A 331 -11.41 -11.57 -11.83
N THR A 332 -10.26 -11.47 -12.48
CA THR A 332 -9.00 -11.11 -11.85
C THR A 332 -8.45 -9.85 -12.50
N TYR A 333 -7.78 -9.01 -11.72
CA TYR A 333 -7.21 -7.74 -12.19
C TYR A 333 -5.75 -7.63 -11.75
N LYS A 334 -4.94 -6.92 -12.54
CA LYS A 334 -3.53 -6.65 -12.29
C LYS A 334 -3.15 -5.24 -12.70
#